data_AF-A0A0A7PRS7-F1
#
_entry.id   AF-A0A0A7PRS7-F1
#
_cell.length_a   1.000
_cell.length_b   1.000
_cell.length_c   1.000
_cell.angle_alpha   90.00
_cell.angle_beta   90.00
_cell.angle_gamma   90.00
#
_symmetry.space_group_name_H-M   'P 1'
#
loop_
_entity.id
_entity.type
_entity.pdbx_description
1 polymer ?
#
loop_
_entity_poly.entity_id
_entity_poly.type
_entity_poly.pdbx_seq_one_letter_code
_entity_poly.pdbx_strand_id
1 'polypeptide(L)'
;MDPMFRYFLGFQVAADRAGWLARQLPPVSGDLFAGLKPQLYHLTLCTIAETMEPQPFLRGQVAKAFGVGVPAASPIPFGRIVSRGAGAELITAGSIGTIRQTYDAIVARLAAQGIEPMHRKSGLHPHITLGYGTCEFDPVPVAWNWTPRDLVLIESHIGHRRHRVLQSWTLEPPAQGSFGFMAEDLPAPLLRAA
;
A
#
# COMPACT_ATOMS: atom_id res chain seq x y z
N MET A 1 9.29 -20.95 18.55
CA MET A 1 10.42 -20.52 17.69
C MET A 1 9.92 -19.38 16.84
N ASP A 2 10.67 -18.30 16.78
CA ASP A 2 10.24 -17.08 16.06
C ASP A 2 10.52 -17.24 14.56
N PRO A 3 9.58 -16.85 13.68
CA PRO A 3 9.73 -17.02 12.24
C PRO A 3 10.94 -16.25 11.71
N MET A 4 11.58 -16.81 10.68
CA MET A 4 12.71 -16.18 9.97
C MET A 4 12.27 -15.46 8.69
N PHE A 5 11.21 -15.95 8.06
CA PHE A 5 10.67 -15.43 6.81
C PHE A 5 9.22 -14.97 7.02
N ARG A 6 8.91 -13.77 6.50
CA ARG A 6 7.54 -13.26 6.39
C ARG A 6 7.22 -13.02 4.93
N TYR A 7 6.10 -13.55 4.48
CA TYR A 7 5.58 -13.33 3.13
C TYR A 7 4.35 -12.45 3.21
N PHE A 8 4.32 -11.39 2.43
CA PHE A 8 3.19 -10.46 2.43
C PHE A 8 2.92 -9.89 1.04
N LEU A 9 1.67 -9.48 0.84
CA LEU A 9 1.23 -8.72 -0.31
C LEU A 9 1.12 -7.25 0.06
N GLY A 10 1.50 -6.38 -0.86
CA GLY A 10 1.45 -4.94 -0.66
C GLY A 10 1.75 -4.16 -1.93
N PHE A 11 1.92 -2.86 -1.75
CA PHE A 11 2.31 -1.93 -2.82
C PHE A 11 3.68 -1.36 -2.51
N GLN A 12 4.60 -1.39 -3.46
CA GLN A 12 5.93 -0.78 -3.29
C GLN A 12 5.92 0.67 -3.77
N VAL A 13 6.56 1.55 -3.00
CA VAL A 13 6.74 2.95 -3.40
C VAL A 13 7.93 3.05 -4.35
N ALA A 14 7.73 3.72 -5.49
CA ALA A 14 8.79 3.97 -6.45
C ALA A 14 9.92 4.82 -5.84
N ALA A 15 11.16 4.63 -6.30
CA ALA A 15 12.34 5.21 -5.66
C ALA A 15 12.36 6.74 -5.65
N ASP A 16 11.84 7.37 -6.70
CA ASP A 16 11.67 8.82 -6.80
C ASP A 16 10.71 9.35 -5.72
N ARG A 17 9.61 8.64 -5.50
CA ARG A 17 8.60 8.97 -4.46
C ARG A 17 9.13 8.71 -3.06
N ALA A 18 9.92 7.66 -2.85
CA ALA A 18 10.60 7.42 -1.58
C ALA A 18 11.58 8.56 -1.24
N GLY A 19 12.34 9.05 -2.23
CA GLY A 19 13.21 10.21 -2.06
C GLY A 19 12.44 11.51 -1.75
N TRP A 20 11.25 11.69 -2.34
CA TRP A 20 10.37 12.81 -1.99
C TRP A 20 9.83 12.70 -0.55
N LEU A 21 9.36 11.51 -0.13
CA LEU A 21 8.89 11.26 1.23
C LEU A 21 9.98 11.53 2.27
N ALA A 22 11.22 11.11 1.99
CA ALA A 22 12.34 11.35 2.87
C ALA A 22 12.58 12.85 3.16
N ARG A 23 12.25 13.74 2.21
CA ARG A 23 12.34 15.20 2.37
C ARG A 23 11.17 15.83 3.13
N GLN A 24 10.07 15.10 3.32
CA GLN A 24 8.90 15.57 4.09
C GLN A 24 9.07 15.28 5.60
N LEU A 25 10.09 14.52 5.97
CA LEU A 25 10.31 14.10 7.35
C LEU A 25 10.82 15.28 8.19
N PRO A 26 10.32 15.44 9.42
CA PRO A 26 10.84 16.46 10.31
C PRO A 26 12.30 16.14 10.68
N PRO A 27 13.11 17.16 11.01
CA PRO A 27 14.44 16.93 11.54
C PRO A 27 14.30 16.21 12.88
N VAL A 28 14.75 14.96 12.95
CA VAL A 28 14.82 14.18 14.19
C VAL A 28 16.28 13.97 14.55
N SER A 29 16.60 13.98 15.85
CA SER A 29 17.94 13.64 16.32
C SER A 29 18.26 12.18 16.01
N GLY A 30 19.38 11.95 15.32
CA GLY A 30 19.86 10.60 14.97
C GLY A 30 19.51 10.15 13.55
N ASP A 31 19.94 8.92 13.24
CA ASP A 31 19.93 8.34 11.89
C ASP A 31 18.64 7.57 11.57
N LEU A 32 17.48 8.03 12.06
CA LEU A 32 16.20 7.31 11.93
C LEU A 32 15.87 6.96 10.46
N PHE A 33 16.39 7.77 9.55
CA PHE A 33 16.20 7.71 8.11
C PHE A 33 17.47 7.34 7.32
N ALA A 34 18.62 7.26 7.99
CA ALA A 34 19.87 6.90 7.35
C ALA A 34 19.84 5.42 6.94
N GLY A 35 20.17 5.15 5.68
CA GLY A 35 20.22 3.79 5.15
C GLY A 35 18.86 3.17 4.79
N LEU A 36 17.77 3.93 4.79
CA LEU A 36 16.50 3.45 4.26
C LEU A 36 16.57 3.27 2.75
N LYS A 37 16.67 2.01 2.34
CA LYS A 37 16.65 1.62 0.94
C LYS A 37 15.23 1.87 0.40
N PRO A 38 15.07 2.48 -0.78
CA PRO A 38 13.76 2.67 -1.42
C PRO A 38 12.89 1.42 -1.45
N GLN A 39 13.53 0.25 -1.57
CA GLN A 39 12.90 -1.08 -1.58
C GLN A 39 12.11 -1.41 -0.30
N LEU A 40 12.41 -0.73 0.82
CA LEU A 40 11.72 -0.92 2.10
C LEU A 40 10.47 -0.06 2.24
N TYR A 41 10.24 0.92 1.37
CA TYR A 41 9.02 1.72 1.38
C TYR A 41 7.90 0.95 0.69
N HIS A 42 6.94 0.51 1.48
CA HIS A 42 5.79 -0.24 1.01
C HIS A 42 4.61 -0.03 1.94
N LEU A 43 3.41 -0.25 1.39
CA LEU A 43 2.19 -0.42 2.15
C LEU A 43 1.87 -1.92 2.17
N THR A 44 1.89 -2.54 3.35
CA THR A 44 1.47 -3.93 3.51
C THR A 44 -0.06 -4.01 3.53
N LEU A 45 -0.63 -4.86 2.68
CA LEU A 45 -2.06 -5.19 2.72
C LEU A 45 -2.31 -6.35 3.68
N CYS A 46 -1.57 -7.45 3.51
CA CYS A 46 -1.64 -8.59 4.41
C CYS A 46 -0.41 -9.47 4.37
N THR A 47 -0.12 -10.08 5.51
CA THR A 47 0.81 -11.20 5.64
C THR A 47 0.07 -12.49 5.30
N ILE A 48 0.68 -13.34 4.47
CA ILE A 48 0.08 -14.61 4.03
C ILE A 48 0.83 -15.84 4.58
N ALA A 49 2.06 -15.67 5.05
CA ALA A 49 2.80 -16.72 5.75
C ALA A 49 3.92 -16.14 6.60
N GLU A 50 4.23 -16.81 7.71
CA GLU A 50 5.42 -16.63 8.52
C GLU A 50 6.04 -18.00 8.83
N THR A 51 7.30 -18.21 8.47
CA THR A 51 7.92 -19.55 8.49
C THR A 51 9.37 -19.51 8.95
N MET A 52 9.86 -20.65 9.46
CA MET A 52 11.27 -20.84 9.79
C MET A 52 12.12 -21.05 8.54
N GLU A 53 11.57 -21.72 7.54
CA GLU A 53 12.26 -22.07 6.29
C GLU A 53 11.63 -21.36 5.09
N PRO A 54 12.38 -21.12 4.01
CA PRO A 54 11.84 -20.54 2.78
C PRO A 54 10.68 -21.34 2.20
N GLN A 55 9.72 -20.66 1.57
CA GLN A 55 8.54 -21.26 0.93
C GLN A 55 8.64 -21.21 -0.61
N PRO A 56 9.38 -22.14 -1.27
CA PRO A 56 9.68 -22.05 -2.70
C PRO A 56 8.45 -22.13 -3.60
N PHE A 57 7.38 -22.80 -3.14
CA PHE A 57 6.15 -22.98 -3.92
C PHE A 57 5.11 -21.88 -3.70
N LEU A 58 5.26 -21.03 -2.69
CA LEU A 58 4.27 -20.00 -2.35
C LEU A 58 4.07 -19.01 -3.51
N ARG A 59 5.17 -18.61 -4.18
CA ARG A 59 5.10 -17.75 -5.37
C ARG A 59 4.16 -18.34 -6.44
N GLY A 60 4.29 -19.63 -6.72
CA GLY A 60 3.47 -20.31 -7.73
C GLY A 60 1.99 -20.39 -7.34
N GLN A 61 1.69 -20.60 -6.05
CA GLN A 61 0.31 -20.62 -5.54
C GLN A 61 -0.33 -19.23 -5.62
N VAL A 62 0.38 -18.18 -5.22
CA VAL A 62 -0.08 -16.79 -5.32
C VAL A 62 -0.26 -16.39 -6.80
N ALA A 63 0.64 -16.81 -7.68
CA ALA A 63 0.49 -16.56 -9.12
C ALA A 63 -0.77 -17.21 -9.71
N LYS A 64 -1.13 -18.42 -9.27
CA LYS A 64 -2.40 -19.06 -9.66
C LYS A 64 -3.61 -18.29 -9.16
N ALA A 65 -3.56 -17.76 -7.93
CA ALA A 65 -4.64 -16.95 -7.35
C ALA A 65 -4.95 -15.70 -8.21
N PHE A 66 -3.92 -15.11 -8.82
CA PHE A 66 -4.03 -13.94 -9.69
C PHE A 66 -4.04 -14.29 -11.19
N GLY A 67 -4.21 -15.57 -11.55
CA GLY A 67 -4.20 -16.00 -12.96
C GLY A 67 -5.35 -15.43 -13.80
N VAL A 68 -6.45 -15.04 -13.14
CA VAL A 68 -7.60 -14.36 -13.77
C VAL A 68 -7.49 -12.83 -13.72
N GLY A 69 -6.35 -12.30 -13.28
CA GLY A 69 -6.09 -10.87 -13.13
C GLY A 69 -6.17 -10.38 -11.68
N VAL A 70 -5.66 -9.16 -11.47
CA VAL A 70 -5.66 -8.43 -10.19
C VAL A 70 -6.75 -7.35 -10.19
N PRO A 71 -7.20 -6.86 -9.02
CA PRO A 71 -8.21 -5.80 -8.99
C PRO A 71 -7.67 -4.47 -9.51
N ALA A 72 -8.58 -3.53 -9.79
CA ALA A 72 -8.23 -2.15 -10.07
C ALA A 72 -7.52 -1.49 -8.88
N ALA A 73 -6.57 -0.61 -9.20
CA ALA A 73 -5.92 0.23 -8.22
C ALA A 73 -6.92 1.20 -7.59
N SER A 74 -6.80 1.40 -6.28
CA SER A 74 -7.54 2.43 -5.55
C SER A 74 -6.59 3.57 -5.18
N PRO A 75 -6.95 4.84 -5.42
CA PRO A 75 -6.22 5.97 -4.87
C PRO A 75 -6.17 5.90 -3.34
N ILE A 76 -4.99 6.12 -2.78
CA ILE A 76 -4.70 6.07 -1.34
C ILE A 76 -4.43 7.51 -0.87
N PRO A 77 -5.37 8.12 -0.14
CA PRO A 77 -5.17 9.46 0.40
C PRO A 77 -4.30 9.39 1.66
N PHE A 78 -3.02 9.73 1.54
CA PHE A 78 -2.17 9.96 2.70
C PHE A 78 -2.30 11.40 3.20
N GLY A 79 -2.29 11.53 4.53
CA GLY A 79 -2.61 12.79 5.21
C GLY A 79 -1.57 13.32 6.19
N ARG A 80 -0.85 12.42 6.88
CA ARG A 80 0.05 12.81 7.96
C ARG A 80 1.19 11.82 8.13
N ILE A 81 2.35 12.35 8.49
CA ILE A 81 3.47 11.60 9.06
C ILE A 81 3.35 11.70 10.58
N VAL A 82 3.41 10.56 11.26
CA VAL A 82 3.32 10.47 12.72
C VAL A 82 4.53 9.72 13.27
N SER A 83 4.99 10.12 14.45
CA SER A 83 5.86 9.28 15.26
C SER A 83 5.05 8.21 15.98
N ARG A 84 5.65 7.05 16.16
CA ARG A 84 5.18 5.92 16.97
C ARG A 84 6.34 5.49 17.85
N GLY A 85 6.05 4.77 18.93
CA GLY A 85 7.08 4.27 19.86
C GLY A 85 8.18 3.43 19.22
N ALA A 86 7.99 2.93 17.99
CA ALA A 86 8.97 2.12 17.26
C ALA A 86 9.40 2.70 15.89
N GLY A 87 9.00 3.93 15.53
CA GLY A 87 9.36 4.51 14.24
C GLY A 87 8.45 5.63 13.75
N ALA A 88 8.61 5.98 12.48
CA ALA A 88 7.77 6.96 11.81
C ALA A 88 6.87 6.28 10.77
N GLU A 89 5.63 6.72 10.65
CA GLU A 89 4.64 6.16 9.72
C GLU A 89 3.94 7.28 8.94
N LEU A 90 3.75 7.07 7.64
CA LEU A 90 2.80 7.83 6.84
C LEU A 90 1.43 7.14 6.91
N ILE A 91 0.43 7.84 7.40
CA ILE A 91 -0.93 7.32 7.60
C ILE A 91 -1.93 7.95 6.64
N THR A 92 -3.00 7.21 6.37
CA THR A 92 -4.11 7.65 5.52
C THR A 92 -4.93 8.77 6.16
N ALA A 93 -5.57 9.59 5.33
CA ALA A 93 -6.58 10.57 5.70
C ALA A 93 -7.96 10.15 5.18
N GLY A 94 -9.00 10.43 5.97
CA GLY A 94 -10.37 10.15 5.59
C GLY A 94 -10.70 8.65 5.54
N SER A 95 -11.61 8.29 4.64
CA SER A 95 -12.10 6.91 4.52
C SER A 95 -11.11 6.00 3.81
N ILE A 96 -10.93 4.79 4.34
CA ILE A 96 -10.17 3.70 3.71
C ILE A 96 -11.06 2.70 2.97
N GLY A 97 -12.32 3.06 2.68
CA GLY A 97 -13.31 2.14 2.10
C GLY A 97 -12.90 1.54 0.76
N THR A 98 -12.33 2.33 -0.14
CA THR A 98 -11.83 1.87 -1.45
C THR A 98 -10.62 0.94 -1.29
N ILE A 99 -9.70 1.26 -0.38
CA ILE A 99 -8.55 0.42 -0.04
C ILE A 99 -9.03 -0.93 0.52
N ARG A 100 -10.05 -0.91 1.37
CA ARG A 100 -10.68 -2.11 1.91
C ARG A 100 -11.33 -2.96 0.82
N GLN A 101 -12.03 -2.36 -0.14
CA GLN A 101 -12.59 -3.09 -1.29
C GLN A 101 -11.49 -3.76 -2.13
N THR A 102 -10.40 -3.05 -2.42
CA THR A 102 -9.24 -3.63 -3.11
C THR A 102 -8.64 -4.78 -2.30
N TYR A 103 -8.50 -4.62 -0.98
CA TYR A 103 -8.02 -5.65 -0.08
C TYR A 103 -8.92 -6.89 -0.07
N ASP A 104 -10.23 -6.73 0.12
CA ASP A 104 -11.19 -7.83 0.16
C ASP A 104 -11.20 -8.61 -1.17
N ALA A 105 -11.08 -7.90 -2.30
CA ALA A 105 -10.97 -8.51 -3.61
C ALA A 105 -9.65 -9.30 -3.80
N ILE A 106 -8.56 -8.88 -3.16
CA ILE A 106 -7.29 -9.64 -3.14
C ILE A 106 -7.46 -10.90 -2.28
N VAL A 107 -8.04 -10.77 -1.08
CA VAL A 107 -8.26 -11.90 -0.17
C VAL A 107 -9.17 -12.95 -0.80
N ALA A 108 -10.24 -12.56 -1.48
CA ALA A 108 -11.14 -13.49 -2.16
C ALA A 108 -10.41 -14.33 -3.23
N ARG A 109 -9.47 -13.73 -3.97
CA ARG A 109 -8.65 -14.45 -4.96
C ARG A 109 -7.68 -15.44 -4.30
N LEU A 110 -7.05 -15.04 -3.20
CA LEU A 110 -6.14 -15.90 -2.43
C LEU A 110 -6.87 -17.11 -1.84
N ALA A 111 -8.08 -16.90 -1.32
CA ALA A 111 -8.91 -17.97 -0.75
C ALA A 111 -9.23 -19.07 -1.78
N ALA A 112 -9.38 -18.72 -3.06
CA ALA A 112 -9.57 -19.70 -4.14
C ALA A 112 -8.36 -20.63 -4.35
N GLN A 113 -7.20 -20.34 -3.76
CA GLN A 113 -6.02 -21.21 -3.72
C GLN A 113 -5.72 -21.73 -2.31
N GLY A 114 -6.65 -21.60 -1.36
CA GLY A 114 -6.46 -22.02 0.03
C GLY A 114 -5.45 -21.17 0.81
N ILE A 115 -5.17 -19.95 0.35
CA ILE A 115 -4.27 -19.02 1.04
C ILE A 115 -5.12 -18.08 1.91
N GLU A 116 -5.01 -18.24 3.22
CA GLU A 116 -5.67 -17.38 4.20
C GLU A 116 -4.68 -16.35 4.76
N PRO A 117 -4.96 -15.04 4.61
CA PRO A 117 -4.15 -14.02 5.24
C PRO A 117 -4.12 -14.14 6.76
N MET A 118 -2.94 -13.93 7.34
CA MET A 118 -2.77 -13.81 8.78
C MET A 118 -3.41 -12.50 9.25
N HIS A 119 -4.60 -12.58 9.85
CA HIS A 119 -5.33 -11.41 10.31
C HIS A 119 -4.66 -10.77 11.53
N ARG A 120 -4.44 -9.45 11.47
CA ARG A 120 -4.14 -8.65 12.66
C ARG A 120 -5.45 -8.36 13.39
N LYS A 121 -5.46 -8.52 14.73
CA LYS A 121 -6.64 -8.22 15.58
C LYS A 121 -7.20 -6.80 15.37
N SER A 122 -6.35 -5.85 14.98
CA SER A 122 -6.71 -4.45 14.72
C SER A 122 -7.41 -4.22 13.37
N GLY A 123 -7.39 -5.19 12.46
CA GLY A 123 -7.88 -5.01 11.09
C GLY A 123 -6.91 -4.22 10.20
N LEU A 124 -7.41 -3.77 9.05
CA LEU A 124 -6.64 -3.06 8.01
C LEU A 124 -6.36 -1.61 8.43
N HIS A 125 -5.10 -1.29 8.66
CA HIS A 125 -4.59 0.07 8.89
C HIS A 125 -3.53 0.40 7.84
N PRO A 126 -3.93 0.97 6.69
CA PRO A 126 -2.99 1.27 5.62
C PRO A 126 -2.02 2.38 6.05
N HIS A 127 -0.73 2.06 6.05
CA HIS A 127 0.36 2.97 6.35
C HIS A 127 1.61 2.58 5.57
N ILE A 128 2.55 3.52 5.46
CA ILE A 128 3.92 3.26 4.99
C ILE A 128 4.87 3.56 6.13
N THR A 129 5.67 2.59 6.53
CA THR A 129 6.75 2.82 7.49
C THR A 129 7.85 3.65 6.83
N LEU A 130 8.16 4.81 7.42
CA LEU A 130 9.15 5.75 6.93
C LEU A 130 10.48 5.68 7.70
N GLY A 131 10.54 4.97 8.83
CA GLY A 131 11.73 4.84 9.65
C GLY A 131 11.47 3.92 10.83
N TYR A 132 12.53 3.37 11.40
CA TYR A 132 12.44 2.52 12.60
C TYR A 132 13.34 3.07 13.69
N GLY A 133 12.98 2.77 14.94
CA GLY A 133 13.64 3.28 16.12
C GLY A 133 12.80 4.35 16.79
N THR A 134 13.05 4.58 18.08
CA THR A 134 12.31 5.55 18.86
C THR A 134 12.51 6.95 18.27
N CYS A 135 11.41 7.62 17.97
CA CYS A 135 11.40 9.01 17.57
C CYS A 135 10.20 9.72 18.19
N GLU A 136 10.37 11.02 18.42
CA GLU A 136 9.32 11.89 18.92
C GLU A 136 9.35 13.20 18.14
N PHE A 137 8.22 13.57 17.57
CA PHE A 137 8.01 14.81 16.83
C PHE A 137 6.50 15.05 16.67
N ASP A 138 6.13 16.32 16.47
CA ASP A 138 4.74 16.69 16.17
C ASP A 138 4.30 16.16 14.79
N PRO A 139 3.07 15.65 14.65
CA PRO A 139 2.56 15.16 13.37
C PRO A 139 2.72 16.16 12.22
N VAL A 140 3.31 15.72 11.11
CA VAL A 140 3.55 16.57 9.93
C VAL A 140 2.45 16.33 8.90
N PRO A 141 1.69 17.35 8.45
CA PRO A 141 0.69 17.19 7.42
C PRO A 141 1.34 16.88 6.06
N VAL A 142 0.78 15.93 5.34
CA VAL A 142 1.18 15.55 3.99
C VAL A 142 -0.06 15.35 3.15
N ALA A 143 -0.22 16.10 2.06
CA ALA A 143 -1.30 15.91 1.11
C ALA A 143 -0.79 15.09 -0.08
N TRP A 144 -0.90 13.77 -0.01
CA TRP A 144 -0.45 12.90 -1.10
C TRP A 144 -1.50 11.85 -1.44
N ASN A 145 -2.10 11.99 -2.63
CA ASN A 145 -2.99 10.98 -3.18
C ASN A 145 -2.18 10.03 -4.09
N TRP A 146 -1.97 8.80 -3.64
CA TRP A 146 -1.13 7.83 -4.33
C TRP A 146 -1.95 6.71 -4.95
N THR A 147 -1.82 6.51 -6.26
CA THR A 147 -2.35 5.32 -6.93
C THR A 147 -1.23 4.30 -7.12
N PRO A 148 -1.30 3.12 -6.46
CA PRO A 148 -0.31 2.07 -6.65
C PRO A 148 -0.41 1.52 -8.08
N ARG A 149 0.73 1.19 -8.69
CA ARG A 149 0.79 0.58 -10.03
C ARG A 149 0.83 -0.93 -9.97
N ASP A 150 1.60 -1.46 -9.02
CA ASP A 150 1.87 -2.88 -8.94
C ASP A 150 1.47 -3.42 -7.56
N LEU A 151 0.76 -4.55 -7.57
CA LEU A 151 0.68 -5.46 -6.43
C LEU A 151 1.95 -6.30 -6.42
N VAL A 152 2.61 -6.40 -5.26
CA VAL A 152 3.86 -7.17 -5.13
C VAL A 152 3.75 -8.22 -4.03
N LEU A 153 4.27 -9.41 -4.31
CA LEU A 153 4.57 -10.44 -3.31
C LEU A 153 6.01 -10.22 -2.82
N ILE A 154 6.17 -9.99 -1.52
CA ILE A 154 7.45 -9.73 -0.89
C ILE A 154 7.78 -10.83 0.12
N GLU A 155 9.02 -11.32 0.06
CA GLU A 155 9.68 -12.06 1.13
C GLU A 155 10.49 -11.08 2.00
N SER A 156 10.22 -11.05 3.29
CA SER A 156 10.95 -10.28 4.29
C SER A 156 11.73 -11.22 5.20
N HIS A 157 13.03 -10.96 5.35
CA HIS A 157 13.89 -11.67 6.29
C HIS A 157 13.80 -10.94 7.63
N ILE A 158 13.14 -11.57 8.60
CA ILE A 158 12.79 -10.95 9.88
C ILE A 158 14.08 -10.61 10.63
N GLY A 159 14.16 -9.38 11.17
CA GLY A 159 15.36 -8.87 11.85
C GLY A 159 16.48 -8.36 10.94
N HIS A 160 16.45 -8.67 9.64
CA HIS A 160 17.55 -8.35 8.71
C HIS A 160 17.29 -7.14 7.79
N ARG A 161 16.13 -6.48 7.91
CA ARG A 161 15.72 -5.32 7.07
C ARG A 161 15.93 -5.59 5.57
N ARG A 162 15.65 -6.81 5.14
CA ARG A 162 15.85 -7.27 3.76
C ARG A 162 14.53 -7.72 3.18
N HIS A 163 14.06 -7.01 2.16
CA HIS A 163 12.90 -7.36 1.37
C HIS A 163 13.32 -7.81 -0.02
N ARG A 164 12.75 -8.92 -0.48
CA ARG A 164 12.90 -9.42 -1.85
C ARG A 164 11.52 -9.47 -2.48
N VAL A 165 11.33 -8.73 -3.57
CA VAL A 165 10.15 -8.89 -4.42
C VAL A 165 10.27 -10.24 -5.13
N LEU A 166 9.31 -11.13 -4.90
CA LEU A 166 9.26 -12.45 -5.53
C LEU A 166 8.51 -12.41 -6.85
N GLN A 167 7.48 -11.56 -6.93
CA GLN A 167 6.65 -11.36 -8.12
C GLN A 167 5.86 -10.05 -8.01
N SER A 168 5.54 -9.45 -9.15
CA SER A 168 4.68 -8.28 -9.28
C SER A 168 3.55 -8.53 -10.29
N TRP A 169 2.43 -7.84 -10.11
CA TRP A 169 1.31 -7.80 -11.03
C TRP A 169 0.87 -6.35 -11.21
N THR A 170 0.81 -5.89 -12.46
CA THR A 170 0.28 -4.57 -12.79
C THR A 170 -1.20 -4.52 -12.46
N LEU A 171 -1.60 -3.59 -11.60
CA LEU A 171 -2.99 -3.34 -11.26
C LEU A 171 -3.72 -2.75 -12.46
N GLU A 172 -4.99 -3.11 -12.60
CA GLU A 172 -5.85 -2.42 -13.55
C GLU A 172 -5.94 -0.92 -13.16
N PRO A 173 -6.04 -0.01 -14.13
CA PRO A 173 -6.29 1.39 -13.83
C PRO A 173 -7.49 1.53 -12.90
N PRO A 174 -7.50 2.53 -11.99
CA PRO A 174 -8.69 2.82 -11.22
C PRO A 174 -9.86 2.95 -12.18
N ALA A 175 -11.02 2.38 -11.81
CA ALA A 175 -12.24 2.67 -12.54
C ALA A 175 -12.34 4.20 -12.59
N GLN A 176 -12.19 4.77 -13.79
CA GLN A 176 -12.51 6.17 -13.97
C GLN A 176 -13.95 6.27 -13.51
N GLY A 177 -14.18 6.98 -12.40
CA GLY A 177 -15.55 7.36 -12.05
C GLY A 177 -16.12 7.90 -13.35
N SER A 178 -17.23 7.32 -13.80
CA SER A 178 -17.94 7.83 -14.96
C SER A 178 -18.28 9.28 -14.61
N PHE A 179 -17.41 10.21 -14.98
CA PHE A 179 -17.86 11.52 -15.36
C PHE A 179 -18.68 11.22 -16.60
N GLY A 180 -19.97 10.96 -16.38
CA GLY A 180 -20.94 11.43 -17.34
C GLY A 180 -20.67 12.92 -17.45
N PHE A 181 -19.79 13.29 -18.37
CA PHE A 181 -20.04 14.46 -19.17
C PHE A 181 -21.43 14.20 -19.71
N MET A 182 -22.43 14.69 -18.98
CA MET A 182 -23.69 14.99 -19.60
C MET A 182 -23.29 15.75 -20.84
N ALA A 183 -23.67 15.22 -21.99
CA ALA A 183 -23.92 16.08 -23.13
C ALA A 183 -24.85 17.16 -22.58
N GLU A 184 -24.27 18.29 -22.16
CA GLU A 184 -25.01 19.51 -22.00
C GLU A 184 -25.42 19.88 -23.42
N ASP A 185 -26.55 19.33 -23.86
CA ASP A 185 -27.38 20.04 -24.80
C ASP A 185 -27.59 21.42 -24.18
N LEU A 186 -26.87 22.42 -24.73
CA LEU A 186 -27.01 23.81 -24.33
C LEU A 186 -28.50 24.16 -24.41
N PRO A 187 -29.11 24.68 -23.33
CA PRO A 187 -30.51 25.07 -23.39
C PRO A 187 -30.69 26.15 -24.47
N ALA A 188 -31.70 25.97 -25.32
CA ALA A 188 -32.02 26.93 -26.36
C ALA A 188 -32.24 28.34 -25.76
N PRO A 189 -31.72 29.40 -26.39
CA PRO A 189 -31.87 30.76 -25.87
C PRO A 189 -33.36 31.13 -25.79
N LEU A 190 -33.77 31.59 -24.60
CA LEU A 190 -35.09 32.18 -24.39
C LEU A 190 -35.21 33.45 -25.23
N LEU A 191 -36.00 33.38 -26.31
CA LEU A 191 -36.54 34.56 -26.97
C LEU A 191 -37.43 35.30 -25.96
N ARG A 192 -36.97 36.46 -25.47
CA ARG A 192 -37.85 37.39 -24.77
C ARG A 192 -38.55 38.27 -25.79
N ALA A 193 -39.88 38.23 -25.77
CA ALA A 193 -40.73 39.20 -26.44
C ALA A 193 -40.83 40.48 -25.59
N ALA A 194 -40.49 41.62 -26.19
CA ALA A 194 -41.19 42.91 -26.11
C ALA A 194 -40.56 43.86 -27.14
#